data_AF-A0A948PRY0-F1
#
_entry.id   AF-A0A948PRY0-F1
#
_cell.length_a   1.000
_cell.length_b   1.000
_cell.length_c   1.000
_cell.angle_alpha   90.00
_cell.angle_beta   90.00
_cell.angle_gamma   90.00
#
_symmetry.space_group_name_H-M   'P 1'
#
loop_
_entity.id
_entity.type
_entity.pdbx_description
1 polymer ?
#
loop_
_entity_poly.entity_id
_entity_poly.type
_entity_poly.pdbx_seq_one_letter_code
_entity_poly.pdbx_strand_id
1 'polypeptide(L)'
;SKLHIGGVAGYLSAKANIFLLNYYLGAKEVGLFSVALVVSWMLDIISQSTQTVLCTKASSADEVEAARLTGLVVRHALLWTIIAGLILAAGAKLFIWLFAGKAFFAATLPLVILIPGMVARAISFNTNALIIRHRKFLWMTYIYCSLAVISITLCIILIPRYGLVGAALATIIPQILVAIIFIFIFCFLGKRGPKELFCFTKEDFLLYKNLVARMYKKIIYLMKIGLQKNI
;
A
#
# COMPACT_ATOMS: atom_id res chain seq x y z
N SER A 1 14.88 17.23 -7.67
CA SER A 1 15.38 16.35 -8.75
C SER A 1 15.49 14.87 -8.34
N LYS A 2 16.13 14.52 -7.21
CA LYS A 2 16.43 13.10 -6.86
C LYS A 2 15.23 12.24 -6.40
N LEU A 3 14.19 12.86 -5.82
CA LEU A 3 12.94 12.17 -5.43
C LEU A 3 12.14 11.67 -6.65
N HIS A 4 12.14 12.43 -7.74
CA HIS A 4 11.44 12.04 -8.97
C HIS A 4 12.07 10.80 -9.61
N ILE A 5 13.39 10.60 -9.49
CA ILE A 5 14.10 9.47 -10.10
C ILE A 5 13.63 8.14 -9.49
N GLY A 6 13.45 8.08 -8.17
CA GLY A 6 12.93 6.88 -7.50
C GLY A 6 11.49 6.57 -7.90
N GLY A 7 10.64 7.60 -8.02
CA GLY A 7 9.27 7.45 -8.52
C GLY A 7 9.20 6.98 -9.98
N VAL A 8 10.07 7.53 -10.83
CA VAL A 8 10.22 7.13 -12.24
C VAL A 8 10.69 5.69 -12.35
N ALA A 9 11.66 5.26 -11.54
CA ALA A 9 12.13 3.87 -11.52
C ALA A 9 11.02 2.89 -11.13
N GLY A 10 10.20 3.24 -10.12
CA GLY A 10 9.03 2.45 -9.74
C GLY A 10 8.00 2.36 -10.87
N TYR A 11 7.69 3.49 -11.52
CA TYR A 11 6.77 3.54 -12.65
C TYR A 11 7.27 2.72 -13.85
N LEU A 12 8.57 2.86 -14.17
CA LEU A 12 9.22 2.15 -15.26
C LEU A 12 9.20 0.63 -15.01
N SER A 13 9.39 0.20 -13.76
CA SER A 13 9.31 -1.22 -13.39
C SER A 13 7.92 -1.79 -13.62
N ALA A 14 6.88 -1.04 -13.23
CA ALA A 14 5.49 -1.45 -13.45
C ALA A 14 5.17 -1.58 -14.96
N LYS A 15 5.68 -0.65 -15.78
CA LYS A 15 5.54 -0.72 -17.24
C LYS A 15 6.35 -1.87 -17.85
N ALA A 16 7.58 -2.08 -17.39
CA ALA A 16 8.44 -3.17 -17.85
C ALA A 16 7.79 -4.54 -17.62
N ASN A 17 7.13 -4.75 -16.48
CA ASN A 17 6.40 -5.99 -16.20
C ASN A 17 5.29 -6.24 -17.25
N ILE A 18 4.47 -5.23 -17.56
CA ILE A 18 3.42 -5.35 -18.59
C ILE A 18 4.01 -5.62 -19.97
N PHE A 19 5.10 -4.96 -20.34
CA PHE A 19 5.78 -5.20 -21.62
C PHE A 19 6.35 -6.61 -21.74
N LEU A 20 7.02 -7.10 -20.69
CA LEU A 20 7.56 -8.46 -20.64
C LEU A 20 6.44 -9.50 -20.67
N LEU A 21 5.34 -9.26 -19.95
CA LEU A 21 4.17 -10.13 -19.98
C LEU A 21 3.57 -10.22 -21.40
N ASN A 22 3.45 -9.07 -22.07
CA ASN A 22 2.96 -9.03 -23.46
C ASN A 22 3.89 -9.78 -24.40
N TYR A 23 5.21 -9.63 -24.22
CA TYR A 23 6.22 -10.29 -25.04
C TYR A 23 6.14 -11.82 -24.92
N TYR A 24 5.97 -12.35 -23.71
CA TYR A 24 5.97 -13.80 -23.47
C TYR A 24 4.62 -14.48 -23.67
N LEU A 25 3.51 -13.82 -23.31
CA LEU A 25 2.18 -14.46 -23.27
C LEU A 25 1.17 -13.82 -24.23
N GLY A 26 1.37 -12.56 -24.62
CA GLY A 26 0.47 -11.83 -25.51
C GLY A 26 -0.57 -10.95 -24.80
N ALA A 27 -1.36 -10.26 -25.62
CA ALA A 27 -2.24 -9.18 -25.17
C ALA A 27 -3.44 -9.65 -24.32
N LYS A 28 -3.90 -10.89 -24.50
CA LYS A 28 -5.04 -11.45 -23.76
C LYS A 28 -4.68 -11.60 -22.28
N GLU A 29 -3.50 -12.13 -22.00
CA GLU A 29 -2.95 -12.35 -20.66
C GLU A 29 -2.61 -11.01 -20.00
N VAL A 30 -2.11 -10.04 -20.77
CA VAL A 30 -1.96 -8.66 -20.30
C VAL A 30 -3.29 -8.07 -19.85
N GLY A 31 -4.37 -8.31 -20.60
CA GLY A 31 -5.73 -7.88 -20.21
C GLY A 31 -6.17 -8.49 -18.87
N LEU A 32 -5.99 -9.81 -18.71
CA LEU A 32 -6.30 -10.51 -17.46
C LEU A 32 -5.49 -9.96 -16.28
N PHE A 33 -4.19 -9.79 -16.45
CA PHE A 33 -3.30 -9.27 -15.41
C PHE A 33 -3.60 -7.82 -15.06
N SER A 34 -3.93 -6.99 -16.05
CA SER A 34 -4.29 -5.57 -15.83
C SER A 34 -5.55 -5.43 -14.99
N VAL A 35 -6.56 -6.28 -15.22
CA VAL A 35 -7.76 -6.31 -14.37
C VAL A 35 -7.40 -6.70 -12.94
N ALA A 36 -6.60 -7.76 -12.75
CA ALA A 36 -6.15 -8.15 -11.42
C ALA A 36 -5.37 -7.03 -10.70
N LEU A 37 -4.49 -6.33 -11.42
CA LEU A 37 -3.74 -5.20 -10.89
C LEU A 37 -4.65 -4.06 -10.46
N VAL A 38 -5.56 -3.61 -11.32
CA VAL A 38 -6.48 -2.49 -11.03
C VAL A 38 -7.34 -2.80 -9.81
N VAL A 39 -7.89 -4.01 -9.73
CA VAL A 39 -8.69 -4.43 -8.57
C VAL A 39 -7.82 -4.48 -7.31
N SER A 40 -6.57 -4.95 -7.41
CA SER A 40 -5.64 -4.95 -6.27
C SER A 40 -5.28 -3.55 -5.77
N TRP A 41 -5.19 -2.56 -6.68
CA TRP A 41 -4.88 -1.17 -6.32
C TRP A 41 -5.96 -0.48 -5.49
N MET A 42 -7.18 -0.99 -5.48
CA MET A 42 -8.23 -0.49 -4.58
C MET A 42 -7.80 -0.58 -3.10
N LEU A 43 -6.99 -1.58 -2.74
CA LEU A 43 -6.43 -1.71 -1.39
C LEU A 43 -5.44 -0.58 -1.05
N ASP A 44 -4.79 -0.02 -2.06
CA ASP A 44 -3.75 1.00 -1.91
C ASP A 44 -4.33 2.38 -1.57
N ILE A 45 -5.60 2.63 -1.90
CA ILE A 45 -6.33 3.88 -1.59
C ILE A 45 -6.36 4.13 -0.08
N ILE A 46 -6.45 3.08 0.73
CA ILE A 46 -6.41 3.14 2.21
C ILE A 46 -5.06 3.69 2.68
N SER A 47 -3.97 3.20 2.08
CA SER A 47 -2.60 3.61 2.39
C SER A 47 -2.33 5.06 1.98
N GLN A 48 -2.86 5.51 0.83
CA GLN A 48 -2.69 6.88 0.35
C GLN A 48 -3.43 7.90 1.22
N SER A 49 -4.63 7.54 1.66
CA SER A 49 -5.45 8.38 2.56
C SER A 49 -4.76 8.59 3.90
N THR A 50 -4.17 7.53 4.46
CA THR A 50 -3.46 7.57 5.74
C THR A 50 -2.13 8.31 5.66
N GLN A 51 -1.38 8.15 4.56
CA GLN A 51 -0.09 8.83 4.34
C GLN A 51 -0.25 10.36 4.28
N THR A 52 -1.29 10.87 3.60
CA THR A 52 -1.51 12.32 3.47
C THR A 52 -1.70 12.97 4.85
N VAL A 53 -2.48 12.33 5.72
CA VAL A 53 -2.69 12.77 7.11
C VAL A 53 -1.39 12.68 7.92
N LEU A 54 -0.63 11.60 7.74
CA LEU A 54 0.63 11.40 8.44
C LEU A 54 1.67 12.45 8.07
N CYS A 55 1.86 12.74 6.77
CA CYS A 55 2.78 13.78 6.31
C CYS A 55 2.44 15.15 6.91
N THR A 56 1.15 15.49 6.96
CA THR A 56 0.69 16.80 7.47
C THR A 56 0.92 16.94 8.98
N LYS A 57 0.78 15.86 9.74
CA LYS A 57 1.01 15.90 11.20
C LYS A 57 2.47 15.75 11.58
N ALA A 58 3.21 14.91 10.84
CA ALA A 58 4.63 14.64 11.11
C ALA A 58 5.55 15.82 10.74
N SER A 59 5.13 16.70 9.82
CA SER A 59 5.87 17.92 9.49
C SER A 59 5.91 18.92 10.64
N SER A 60 4.91 18.91 11.51
CA SER A 60 4.72 19.89 12.59
C SER A 60 4.99 19.32 14.00
N ALA A 61 5.38 18.05 14.08
CA ALA A 61 5.61 17.32 15.33
C ALA A 61 7.11 17.11 15.58
N ASP A 62 7.50 17.01 16.86
CA ASP A 62 8.85 16.62 17.26
C ASP A 62 9.19 15.18 16.86
N GLU A 63 10.48 14.83 16.85
CA GLU A 63 10.97 13.53 16.33
C GLU A 63 10.33 12.32 17.01
N VAL A 64 10.16 12.39 18.33
CA VAL A 64 9.51 11.34 19.14
C VAL A 64 8.03 11.21 18.80
N GLU A 65 7.35 12.33 18.60
CA GLU A 65 5.91 12.38 18.30
C GLU A 65 5.63 11.97 16.85
N ALA A 66 6.50 12.35 15.90
CA ALA A 66 6.43 11.90 14.52
C ALA A 66 6.58 10.38 14.41
N ALA A 67 7.57 9.79 15.09
CA ALA A 67 7.76 8.33 15.12
C ALA A 67 6.55 7.61 15.75
N ARG A 68 5.97 8.17 16.81
CA ARG A 68 4.75 7.66 17.46
C ARG A 68 3.55 7.67 16.51
N LEU A 69 3.31 8.80 15.85
CA LEU A 69 2.22 8.94 14.88
C LEU A 69 2.39 8.01 13.68
N THR A 70 3.62 7.83 13.18
CA THR A 70 3.90 6.87 12.11
C THR A 70 3.57 5.44 12.53
N GLY A 71 3.99 5.00 13.72
CA GLY A 71 3.67 3.67 14.23
C GLY A 71 2.15 3.43 14.31
N LEU A 72 1.42 4.40 14.88
CA LEU A 72 -0.04 4.31 14.98
C LEU A 72 -0.72 4.25 13.60
N VAL A 73 -0.31 5.09 12.65
CA VAL A 73 -0.89 5.11 11.30
C VAL A 73 -0.58 3.83 10.53
N VAL A 74 0.67 3.36 10.58
CA VAL A 74 1.08 2.11 9.92
C VAL A 74 0.24 0.93 10.42
N ARG A 75 -0.02 0.86 11.73
CA ARG A 75 -0.77 -0.23 12.36
C ARG A 75 -2.23 -0.24 11.92
N HIS A 76 -2.87 0.92 11.94
CA HIS A 76 -4.25 1.04 11.46
C HIS A 76 -4.37 0.80 9.96
N ALA A 77 -3.44 1.34 9.16
CA ALA A 77 -3.39 1.08 7.73
C ALA A 77 -3.25 -0.42 7.46
N LEU A 78 -2.31 -1.10 8.13
CA LEU A 78 -2.11 -2.54 8.03
C LEU A 78 -3.38 -3.33 8.36
N LEU A 79 -4.05 -3.03 9.47
CA LEU A 79 -5.26 -3.75 9.87
C LEU A 79 -6.37 -3.61 8.85
N TRP A 80 -6.63 -2.37 8.42
CA TRP A 80 -7.67 -2.11 7.43
C TRP A 80 -7.34 -2.74 6.08
N THR A 81 -6.08 -2.69 5.66
CA THR A 81 -5.64 -3.33 4.41
C THR A 81 -5.69 -4.85 4.51
N ILE A 82 -5.39 -5.46 5.66
CA ILE A 82 -5.53 -6.91 5.87
C ILE A 82 -7.01 -7.31 5.81
N ILE A 83 -7.89 -6.61 6.53
CA ILE A 83 -9.33 -6.89 6.52
C ILE A 83 -9.89 -6.74 5.10
N ALA A 84 -9.60 -5.62 4.44
CA ALA A 84 -10.02 -5.39 3.06
C ALA A 84 -9.43 -6.44 2.10
N GLY A 85 -8.17 -6.84 2.29
CA GLY A 85 -7.51 -7.88 1.53
C GLY A 85 -8.16 -9.25 1.70
N LEU A 86 -8.55 -9.63 2.92
CA LEU A 86 -9.26 -10.88 3.19
C LEU A 86 -10.66 -10.89 2.55
N ILE A 87 -11.39 -9.77 2.65
CA ILE A 87 -12.69 -9.61 1.98
C ILE A 87 -12.51 -9.74 0.45
N LEU A 88 -11.49 -9.08 -0.09
CA LEU A 88 -11.19 -9.12 -1.52
C LEU A 88 -10.77 -10.53 -1.96
N ALA A 89 -10.00 -11.26 -1.16
CA ALA A 89 -9.59 -12.63 -1.45
C ALA A 89 -10.78 -13.60 -1.43
N ALA A 90 -11.63 -13.52 -0.40
CA ALA A 90 -12.83 -14.34 -0.28
C ALA A 90 -13.84 -14.04 -1.41
N GLY A 91 -13.96 -12.78 -1.79
CA GLY A 91 -14.83 -12.31 -2.87
C GLY A 91 -14.16 -12.22 -4.24
N ALA A 92 -12.92 -12.71 -4.43
CA ALA A 92 -12.09 -12.34 -5.58
C ALA A 92 -12.79 -12.57 -6.93
N LYS A 93 -13.44 -13.73 -7.08
CA LYS A 93 -14.19 -14.06 -8.29
C LYS A 93 -15.40 -13.15 -8.53
N LEU A 94 -16.09 -12.74 -7.45
CA LEU A 94 -17.21 -11.81 -7.52
C LEU A 94 -16.75 -10.40 -7.90
N PHE A 95 -15.67 -9.90 -7.30
CA PHE A 95 -15.11 -8.60 -7.65
C PHE A 95 -14.65 -8.55 -9.11
N ILE A 96 -13.95 -9.59 -9.58
CA ILE A 96 -13.55 -9.70 -10.99
C ILE A 96 -14.77 -9.74 -11.91
N TRP A 97 -15.82 -10.49 -11.53
CA TRP A 97 -17.06 -10.55 -12.29
C TRP A 97 -17.73 -9.17 -12.42
N LEU A 98 -17.86 -8.45 -11.31
CA LEU A 98 -18.48 -7.13 -11.25
C LEU A 98 -17.69 -6.09 -12.06
N PHE A 99 -16.36 -6.19 -12.06
CA PHE A 99 -15.49 -5.19 -12.67
C PHE A 99 -15.26 -5.41 -14.17
N ALA A 100 -15.11 -6.67 -14.59
CA ALA A 100 -14.68 -7.01 -15.95
C ALA A 100 -15.53 -8.12 -16.61
N GLY A 101 -16.44 -8.75 -15.88
CA GLY A 101 -17.31 -9.81 -16.40
C GLY A 101 -16.69 -11.21 -16.36
N LYS A 102 -17.47 -12.20 -16.83
CA LYS A 102 -17.12 -13.64 -16.72
C LYS A 102 -15.87 -14.04 -17.49
N ALA A 103 -15.57 -13.35 -18.60
CA ALA A 103 -14.41 -13.62 -19.44
C ALA A 103 -13.07 -13.46 -18.71
N PHE A 104 -13.05 -12.71 -17.59
CA PHE A 104 -11.84 -12.40 -16.84
C PHE A 104 -11.63 -13.28 -15.61
N PHE A 105 -12.37 -14.38 -15.43
CA PHE A 105 -12.20 -15.26 -14.25
C PHE A 105 -10.79 -15.81 -14.05
N ALA A 106 -10.01 -15.96 -15.13
CA ALA A 106 -8.60 -16.34 -15.04
C ALA A 106 -7.73 -15.30 -14.27
N ALA A 107 -8.18 -14.05 -14.13
CA ALA A 107 -7.53 -13.00 -13.35
C ALA A 107 -7.69 -13.19 -11.82
N THR A 108 -8.57 -14.10 -11.37
CA THR A 108 -8.83 -14.35 -9.94
C THR A 108 -7.57 -14.81 -9.20
N LEU A 109 -6.81 -15.74 -9.79
CA LEU A 109 -5.61 -16.27 -9.14
C LEU A 109 -4.49 -15.21 -9.02
N PRO A 110 -4.14 -14.46 -10.09
CA PRO A 110 -3.23 -13.32 -9.98
C PRO A 110 -3.68 -12.28 -8.94
N LEU A 111 -4.98 -11.99 -8.86
CA LEU A 111 -5.51 -11.04 -7.88
C LEU A 111 -5.22 -11.53 -6.45
N VAL A 112 -5.52 -12.78 -6.12
CA VAL A 112 -5.27 -13.34 -4.78
C VAL A 112 -3.78 -13.30 -4.43
N ILE A 113 -2.90 -13.57 -5.40
CA ILE A 113 -1.44 -13.51 -5.21
C ILE A 113 -0.97 -12.07 -4.98
N LEU A 114 -1.59 -11.08 -5.63
CA LEU A 114 -1.23 -9.67 -5.49
C LEU A 114 -1.59 -9.09 -4.11
N ILE A 115 -2.64 -9.60 -3.44
CA ILE A 115 -3.15 -9.08 -2.16
C ILE A 115 -2.07 -9.03 -1.07
N PRO A 116 -1.30 -10.09 -0.77
CA PRO A 116 -0.18 -10.02 0.18
C PRO A 116 0.83 -8.90 -0.13
N GLY A 117 1.13 -8.67 -1.40
CA GLY A 117 2.00 -7.58 -1.84
C GLY A 117 1.41 -6.20 -1.53
N MET A 118 0.11 -6.02 -1.75
CA MET A 118 -0.58 -4.77 -1.41
C MET A 118 -0.56 -4.50 0.11
N VAL A 119 -0.73 -5.55 0.93
CA VAL A 119 -0.61 -5.46 2.40
C VAL A 119 0.80 -5.04 2.80
N ALA A 120 1.83 -5.66 2.22
CA ALA A 120 3.22 -5.29 2.48
C ALA A 120 3.51 -3.84 2.05
N ARG A 121 2.90 -3.36 0.97
CA ARG A 121 3.06 -1.98 0.51
C ARG A 121 2.55 -0.96 1.53
N ALA A 122 1.46 -1.23 2.24
CA ALA A 122 0.92 -0.32 3.27
C ALA A 122 1.97 0.08 4.32
N ILE A 123 2.89 -0.84 4.66
CA ILE A 123 4.02 -0.60 5.58
C ILE A 123 5.01 0.40 4.98
N SER A 124 5.46 0.11 3.77
CA SER A 124 6.48 0.90 3.07
C SER A 124 6.00 2.31 2.80
N PHE A 125 4.73 2.43 2.39
CA PHE A 125 4.12 3.69 1.99
C PHE A 125 3.99 4.66 3.18
N ASN A 126 3.57 4.17 4.34
CA ASN A 126 3.42 5.01 5.54
C ASN A 126 4.75 5.30 6.25
N THR A 127 5.73 4.39 6.16
CA THR A 127 7.07 4.59 6.75
C THR A 127 7.91 5.59 5.95
N ASN A 128 7.59 5.80 4.66
CA ASN A 128 8.24 6.77 3.78
C ASN A 128 8.32 8.19 4.40
N ALA A 129 7.26 8.61 5.11
CA ALA A 129 7.18 9.93 5.73
C ALA A 129 8.38 10.26 6.66
N LEU A 130 8.90 9.27 7.38
CA LEU A 130 10.07 9.47 8.27
C LEU A 130 11.37 9.67 7.49
N ILE A 131 11.55 8.93 6.39
CA ILE A 131 12.76 9.03 5.55
C ILE A 131 12.82 10.39 4.86
N ILE A 132 11.67 10.90 4.40
CA ILE A 132 11.52 12.24 3.84
C ILE A 132 11.92 13.29 4.89
N ARG A 133 11.46 13.14 6.14
CA ARG A 133 11.77 14.05 7.25
C ARG A 133 13.27 14.10 7.59
N HIS A 134 13.95 12.95 7.57
CA HIS A 134 15.41 12.88 7.78
C HIS A 134 16.26 13.30 6.56
N ARG A 135 15.65 13.78 5.47
CA ARG A 135 16.31 14.19 4.22
C ARG A 135 17.20 13.09 3.60
N LYS A 136 16.94 11.81 3.92
CA LYS A 136 17.69 10.64 3.39
C LYS A 136 17.17 10.21 2.02
N PHE A 137 16.86 11.17 1.15
CA PHE A 137 16.24 10.92 -0.16
C PHE A 137 17.07 10.01 -1.07
N LEU A 138 18.40 10.04 -0.94
CA LEU A 138 19.30 9.17 -1.70
C LEU A 138 19.07 7.69 -1.39
N TRP A 139 18.73 7.35 -0.15
CA TRP A 139 18.50 5.96 0.26
C TRP A 139 17.27 5.40 -0.46
N MET A 140 16.22 6.21 -0.58
CA MET A 140 15.04 5.83 -1.36
C MET A 140 15.37 5.57 -2.82
N THR A 141 16.13 6.46 -3.45
CA THR A 141 16.51 6.29 -4.86
C THR A 141 17.27 4.98 -5.06
N TYR A 142 18.27 4.69 -4.21
CA TYR A 142 19.01 3.41 -4.31
C TYR A 142 18.12 2.20 -4.09
N ILE A 143 17.25 2.22 -3.07
CA ILE A 143 16.34 1.10 -2.78
C ILE A 143 15.39 0.84 -3.96
N TYR A 144 14.70 1.87 -4.46
CA TYR A 144 13.75 1.70 -5.56
C TYR A 144 14.44 1.31 -6.87
N CYS A 145 15.64 1.81 -7.16
CA CYS A 145 16.42 1.38 -8.33
C CYS A 145 16.84 -0.10 -8.20
N SER A 146 17.34 -0.53 -7.05
CA SER A 146 17.71 -1.93 -6.83
C SER A 146 16.50 -2.86 -6.96
N LEU A 147 15.35 -2.46 -6.42
CA LEU A 147 14.11 -3.22 -6.52
C LEU A 147 13.55 -3.25 -7.94
N ALA A 148 13.74 -2.20 -8.72
CA ALA A 148 13.40 -2.17 -10.14
C ALA A 148 14.15 -3.26 -10.91
N VAL A 149 15.47 -3.35 -10.69
CA VAL A 149 16.31 -4.39 -11.29
C VAL A 149 15.83 -5.78 -10.86
N ILE A 150 15.61 -6.00 -9.56
CA ILE A 150 15.10 -7.27 -9.03
C ILE A 150 13.75 -7.63 -9.67
N SER A 151 12.84 -6.66 -9.79
CA SER A 151 11.52 -6.87 -10.41
C SER A 151 11.65 -7.31 -11.86
N ILE A 152 12.51 -6.66 -12.65
CA ILE A 152 12.72 -6.99 -14.07
C ILE A 152 13.35 -8.38 -14.19
N THR A 153 14.37 -8.69 -13.39
CA THR A 153 15.00 -10.02 -13.38
C THR A 153 13.98 -11.11 -13.03
N LEU A 154 13.15 -10.89 -12.02
CA LEU A 154 12.08 -11.83 -11.66
C LEU A 154 11.05 -11.98 -12.78
N CYS A 155 10.68 -10.90 -13.47
CA CYS A 155 9.77 -11.00 -14.62
C CYS A 155 10.34 -11.92 -15.70
N ILE A 156 11.61 -11.75 -16.07
CA ILE A 156 12.28 -12.55 -17.11
C ILE A 156 12.34 -14.04 -16.73
N ILE A 157 12.49 -14.36 -15.44
CA ILE A 157 12.62 -15.75 -14.97
C ILE A 157 11.26 -16.41 -14.72
N LEU A 158 10.33 -15.71 -14.07
CA LEU A 158 9.07 -16.28 -13.59
C LEU A 158 7.96 -16.27 -14.64
N ILE A 159 7.87 -15.25 -15.50
CA ILE A 159 6.83 -15.18 -16.54
C ILE A 159 6.88 -16.39 -17.50
N PRO A 160 8.03 -16.79 -18.08
CA PRO A 160 8.05 -17.93 -19.01
C PRO A 160 7.75 -19.27 -18.32
N ARG A 161 7.99 -19.39 -17.01
CA ARG A 161 7.77 -20.64 -16.26
C ARG A 161 6.37 -20.76 -15.66
N TYR A 162 5.79 -19.66 -15.20
CA TYR A 162 4.54 -19.64 -14.43
C TYR A 162 3.45 -18.73 -15.02
N GLY A 163 3.70 -18.12 -16.18
CA GLY A 163 2.75 -17.26 -16.87
C GLY A 163 2.25 -16.10 -16.00
N LEU A 164 0.92 -15.96 -15.93
CA LEU A 164 0.23 -14.94 -15.12
C LEU A 164 0.58 -14.99 -13.62
N VAL A 165 0.77 -16.20 -13.07
CA VAL A 165 1.19 -16.39 -11.69
C VAL A 165 2.61 -15.85 -11.51
N GLY A 166 3.49 -16.09 -12.49
CA GLY A 166 4.84 -15.56 -12.50
C GLY A 166 4.90 -14.04 -12.49
N ALA A 167 4.04 -13.39 -13.27
CA ALA A 167 3.91 -11.93 -13.29
C ALA A 167 3.43 -11.35 -11.95
N ALA A 168 2.50 -12.04 -11.29
CA ALA A 168 2.03 -11.67 -9.95
C ALA A 168 3.14 -11.83 -8.91
N LEU A 169 3.86 -12.96 -8.92
CA LEU A 169 5.00 -13.22 -8.03
C LEU A 169 6.13 -12.20 -8.20
N ALA A 170 6.50 -11.89 -9.44
CA ALA A 170 7.51 -10.88 -9.77
C ALA A 170 7.11 -9.48 -9.29
N THR A 171 5.81 -9.22 -9.09
CA THR A 171 5.29 -7.96 -8.54
C THR A 171 5.32 -7.94 -7.02
N ILE A 172 4.98 -9.04 -6.34
CA ILE A 172 4.90 -9.05 -4.87
C ILE A 172 6.25 -9.20 -4.19
N ILE A 173 7.21 -9.93 -4.78
CA ILE A 173 8.51 -10.19 -4.13
C ILE A 173 9.25 -8.86 -3.86
N PRO A 174 9.41 -7.94 -4.84
CA PRO A 174 10.01 -6.63 -4.58
C PRO A 174 9.24 -5.81 -3.54
N GLN A 175 7.91 -5.95 -3.48
CA GLN A 175 7.06 -5.24 -2.53
C GLN A 175 7.24 -5.74 -1.09
N ILE A 176 7.43 -7.04 -0.91
CA ILE A 176 7.74 -7.63 0.39
C ILE A 176 9.15 -7.22 0.82
N LEU A 177 10.12 -7.26 -0.09
CA LEU A 177 11.50 -6.84 0.19
C LEU A 177 11.57 -5.38 0.64
N VAL A 178 10.87 -4.46 -0.06
CA VAL A 178 10.85 -3.05 0.34
C VAL A 178 10.19 -2.86 1.70
N ALA A 179 9.13 -3.61 2.02
CA ALA A 179 8.50 -3.55 3.32
C ALA A 179 9.47 -3.95 4.44
N ILE A 180 10.22 -5.04 4.24
CA ILE A 180 11.24 -5.50 5.19
C ILE A 180 12.31 -4.41 5.38
N ILE A 181 12.86 -3.88 4.28
CA ILE A 181 13.88 -2.82 4.33
C ILE A 181 13.35 -1.59 5.08
N PHE A 182 12.11 -1.20 4.84
CA PHE A 182 11.51 -0.02 5.49
C PHE A 182 11.25 -0.25 6.98
N ILE A 183 10.89 -1.47 7.40
CA ILE A 183 10.79 -1.83 8.82
C ILE A 183 12.17 -1.67 9.49
N PHE A 184 13.24 -2.15 8.85
CA PHE A 184 14.60 -1.98 9.37
C PHE A 184 14.99 -0.50 9.49
N ILE A 185 14.70 0.30 8.46
CA ILE A 185 14.96 1.74 8.47
C ILE A 185 14.15 2.45 9.57
N PHE A 186 12.89 2.07 9.78
CA PHE A 186 12.07 2.59 10.88
C PHE A 186 12.71 2.30 12.24
N CYS A 187 13.14 1.07 12.48
CA CYS A 187 13.76 0.69 13.74
C CYS A 187 15.07 1.45 13.98
N PHE A 188 15.86 1.62 12.92
CA PHE A 188 17.15 2.31 12.98
C PHE A 188 17.02 3.82 13.19
N LEU A 189 16.15 4.50 12.43
CA LEU A 189 15.96 5.95 12.52
C LEU A 189 15.08 6.35 13.70
N GLY A 190 14.02 5.60 13.98
CA GLY A 190 13.06 5.91 15.04
C GLY A 190 13.57 5.57 16.45
N LYS A 191 14.73 4.90 16.58
CA LYS A 191 15.28 4.37 17.85
C LYS A 191 14.24 3.61 18.69
N ARG A 192 13.30 2.95 18.02
CA ARG A 192 12.15 2.25 18.59
C ARG A 192 12.12 0.83 18.07
N GLY A 193 11.68 -0.11 18.90
CA GLY A 193 11.68 -1.53 18.56
C GLY A 193 10.62 -1.87 17.49
N PRO A 194 10.81 -2.94 16.70
CA PRO A 194 9.84 -3.37 15.68
C PRO A 194 8.47 -3.72 16.28
N LYS A 195 8.42 -4.04 17.58
CA LYS A 195 7.19 -4.31 18.31
C LYS A 195 6.25 -3.10 18.35
N GLU A 196 6.75 -1.87 18.35
CA GLU A 196 5.88 -0.68 18.28
C GLU A 196 5.15 -0.53 16.95
N LEU A 197 5.62 -1.21 15.90
CA LEU A 197 5.03 -1.20 14.56
C LEU A 197 3.93 -2.27 14.40
N PHE A 198 3.86 -3.24 15.30
CA PHE A 198 2.92 -4.38 15.22
C PHE A 198 2.04 -4.57 16.46
N CYS A 199 2.47 -4.17 17.67
CA CYS A 199 1.73 -4.41 18.92
C CYS A 199 0.75 -3.28 19.26
N PHE A 200 -0.55 -3.61 19.38
CA PHE A 200 -1.61 -2.73 19.88
C PHE A 200 -1.31 -2.08 21.21
N THR A 201 -1.22 -0.75 21.20
CA THR A 201 -0.97 0.09 22.36
C THR A 201 -2.29 0.70 22.82
N LYS A 202 -2.44 0.96 24.13
CA LYS A 202 -3.63 1.61 24.73
C LYS A 202 -4.03 2.94 24.06
N GLU A 203 -3.11 3.58 23.36
CA GLU A 203 -3.33 4.80 22.58
C GLU A 203 -4.24 4.59 21.35
N ASP A 204 -4.24 3.40 20.75
CA ASP A 204 -5.10 3.04 19.62
C ASP A 204 -6.58 3.11 20.03
N PHE A 205 -6.89 2.69 21.26
CA PHE A 205 -8.23 2.74 21.85
C PHE A 205 -8.67 4.18 22.16
N LEU A 206 -7.74 5.03 22.61
CA LEU A 206 -8.00 6.46 22.87
C LEU A 206 -8.24 7.24 21.58
N LEU A 207 -7.53 6.91 20.49
CA LEU A 207 -7.78 7.51 19.17
C LEU A 207 -9.19 7.19 18.68
N TYR A 208 -9.61 5.93 18.78
CA TYR A 208 -10.97 5.51 18.42
C TYR A 208 -12.04 6.20 19.26
N LYS A 209 -11.84 6.23 20.59
CA LYS A 209 -12.76 6.93 21.51
C LYS A 209 -12.89 8.41 21.16
N ASN A 210 -11.78 9.07 20.83
CA ASN A 210 -11.75 10.49 20.46
C ASN A 210 -12.34 10.76 19.07
N LEU A 211 -12.12 9.87 18.10
CA LEU A 211 -12.71 9.97 16.75
C LEU A 211 -14.23 9.80 16.80
N VAL A 212 -14.71 8.77 17.51
CA VAL A 212 -16.15 8.54 17.72
C VAL A 212 -16.78 9.71 18.45
N ALA A 213 -16.14 10.24 19.50
CA ALA A 213 -16.64 11.41 20.22
C ALA A 213 -16.68 12.67 19.35
N ARG A 214 -15.71 12.90 18.45
CA ARG A 214 -15.72 14.02 17.51
C ARG A 214 -16.78 13.87 16.43
N MET A 215 -16.94 12.68 15.85
CA MET A 215 -17.98 12.41 14.85
C MET A 215 -19.37 12.59 15.47
N TYR A 216 -19.58 12.07 16.67
CA TYR A 216 -20.83 12.24 17.42
C TYR A 216 -21.15 13.72 17.68
N LYS A 217 -20.16 14.50 18.16
CA LYS A 217 -20.32 15.96 18.33
C LYS A 217 -20.62 16.68 17.02
N LYS A 218 -19.96 16.32 15.91
CA LYS A 218 -20.15 16.94 14.60
C LYS A 218 -21.53 16.62 14.02
N ILE A 219 -22.03 15.40 14.19
CA ILE A 219 -23.38 14.99 13.78
C ILE A 219 -24.45 15.76 14.58
N ILE A 220 -24.30 15.86 15.90
CA ILE A 220 -25.23 16.63 16.75
C ILE A 220 -25.23 18.11 16.36
N TYR A 221 -24.06 18.68 16.07
CA TYR A 221 -23.94 20.08 15.63
C TYR A 221 -24.66 20.32 14.28
N LEU A 222 -24.48 19.41 13.31
CA LEU A 222 -25.16 19.48 12.01
C LEU A 222 -26.68 19.27 12.13
N MET A 223 -27.15 18.39 13.01
CA MET A 223 -28.59 18.25 13.31
C MET A 223 -29.18 19.53 13.91
N LYS A 224 -28.47 20.20 14.82
CA LYS A 224 -28.92 21.49 15.40
C LYS A 224 -29.02 22.60 14.34
N ILE A 225 -28.07 22.68 13.41
CA ILE A 225 -28.12 23.65 12.30
C ILE A 225 -29.25 23.31 11.31
N GLY A 226 -29.48 22.04 11.02
CA GLY A 226 -30.59 21.60 10.17
C GLY A 226 -31.97 21.92 10.76
N LEU A 227 -32.11 21.84 12.09
CA LEU A 227 -33.34 22.19 12.80
C LEU A 227 -33.59 23.72 12.85
N GLN A 228 -32.55 24.55 12.92
CA GLN A 228 -32.68 26.02 12.91
C GLN A 228 -32.97 26.61 11.52
N LYS A 229 -32.74 25.87 10.43
CA LYS A 229 -33.04 26.31 9.06
C LYS A 229 -34.47 25.99 8.59
N ASN A 230 -35.24 25.27 9.39
CA ASN A 230 -36.63 24.84 9.10
C ASN A 230 -37.67 25.56 9.99
N ILE A 231 -37.30 26.66 10.63
CA ILE A 231 -38.17 27.60 11.35
C ILE A 231 -38.01 28.96 10.66
#